data_AF-F8NLY8-F1
#
_entry.id   AF-F8NLY8-F1
#
_cell.length_a   1.000
_cell.length_b   1.000
_cell.length_c   1.000
_cell.angle_alpha   90.00
_cell.angle_beta   90.00
_cell.angle_gamma   90.00
#
_symmetry.space_group_name_H-M   'P 1'
#
loop_
_entity.id
_entity.type
_entity.pdbx_description
1 polymer ?
#
loop_
_entity_poly.entity_id
_entity_poly.type
_entity_poly.pdbx_seq_one_letter_code
_entity_poly.pdbx_strand_id
1 'polypeptide(L)'
;MSRNETLVEKAQDELTTLADKNVDSTDSDLRYMAYGARLRTALRASTRYIAYTSDVGEAFRPVVHPSIVTAAYGISWVYLAGDVGYEAYKAHRRGPSPLEAAHFSEPTRIGMVGVKRAIFQSIASMALPAFTIHTAVKQARKAFANVKNTRVKTWGPTFTGLAIVPVLPYLFDHPVEQVTDKAFEWIEKQVMERDSSKKTEL
;
A
#
# COMPACT_ATOMS: atom_id res chain seq x y z
N MET A 1 2.56 20.90 24.83
CA MET A 1 3.57 20.61 23.79
C MET A 1 3.67 19.10 23.64
N SER A 2 3.28 18.58 22.48
CA SER A 2 3.16 17.15 22.21
C SER A 2 4.54 16.56 21.89
N ARG A 3 4.82 15.33 22.35
CA ARG A 3 6.09 14.61 22.10
C ARG A 3 6.45 14.51 20.60
N ASN A 4 5.45 14.60 19.71
CA ASN A 4 5.68 14.63 18.27
C ASN A 4 6.22 15.97 17.77
N GLU A 5 5.80 17.09 18.36
CA GLU A 5 6.32 18.43 18.03
C GLU A 5 7.80 18.51 18.41
N THR A 6 8.18 17.98 19.57
CA THR A 6 9.58 17.95 20.01
C THR A 6 10.48 17.04 19.17
N LEU A 7 9.93 16.04 18.47
CA LEU A 7 10.69 15.15 17.59
C LEU A 7 10.88 15.77 16.20
N VAL A 8 9.86 16.47 15.71
CA VAL A 8 9.95 17.23 14.46
C VAL A 8 10.92 18.39 14.64
N GLU A 9 10.83 19.12 15.75
CA GLU A 9 11.72 20.23 16.08
C GLU A 9 13.16 19.78 16.25
N LYS A 10 13.43 18.67 16.95
CA LYS A 10 14.78 18.07 17.05
C LYS A 10 15.31 17.57 15.71
N ALA A 11 14.46 17.00 14.86
CA ALA A 11 14.87 16.59 13.52
C ALA A 11 15.16 17.80 12.64
N GLN A 12 14.39 18.88 12.77
CA GLN A 12 14.62 20.14 12.06
C GLN A 12 15.91 20.81 12.55
N ASP A 13 16.17 20.82 13.85
CA ASP A 13 17.39 21.37 14.45
C ASP A 13 18.61 20.55 14.05
N GLU A 14 18.55 19.22 14.06
CA GLU A 14 19.64 18.39 13.54
C GLU A 14 19.86 18.62 12.04
N LEU A 15 18.79 18.73 11.24
CA LEU A 15 18.89 19.01 9.81
C LEU A 15 19.46 20.40 9.53
N THR A 16 19.14 21.39 10.36
CA THR A 16 19.65 22.77 10.25
C THR A 16 21.10 22.85 10.72
N THR A 17 21.45 22.15 11.80
CA THR A 17 22.82 22.06 12.32
C THR A 17 23.75 21.30 11.37
N LEU A 18 23.21 20.30 10.65
CA LEU A 18 23.91 19.57 9.59
C LEU A 18 24.03 20.39 8.30
N ALA A 19 23.11 21.34 8.04
CA ALA A 19 23.18 22.26 6.90
C ALA A 19 24.12 23.45 7.15
N ASP A 20 24.16 23.99 8.38
CA ASP A 20 24.98 25.16 8.75
C ASP A 20 26.47 24.83 8.92
N LYS A 21 26.82 23.54 9.07
CA LYS A 21 28.22 23.09 9.14
C LYS A 21 28.97 23.11 7.79
N ASN A 22 28.49 23.82 6.76
CA ASN A 22 29.16 24.17 5.50
C ASN A 22 30.18 23.16 4.99
N VAL A 23 29.76 22.24 4.11
CA VAL A 23 30.02 22.38 2.67
C VAL A 23 31.52 22.49 2.37
N ASP A 24 32.16 21.33 2.34
CA ASP A 24 33.24 21.08 1.39
C ASP A 24 32.74 20.00 0.43
N SER A 25 32.70 20.33 -0.86
CA SER A 25 32.01 19.57 -1.91
C SER A 25 32.75 18.31 -2.37
N THR A 26 33.37 17.58 -1.44
CA THR A 26 34.23 16.42 -1.74
C THR A 26 33.97 15.17 -0.91
N ASP A 27 33.01 15.17 0.02
CA ASP A 27 32.75 14.00 0.85
C ASP A 27 31.72 13.03 0.22
N SER A 28 32.13 11.76 0.09
CA SER A 28 31.31 10.69 -0.47
C SER A 28 30.00 10.49 0.31
N ASP A 29 30.02 10.73 1.61
CA ASP A 29 28.88 10.50 2.51
C ASP A 29 27.71 11.43 2.26
N LEU A 30 27.94 12.72 1.98
CA LEU A 30 26.86 13.66 1.64
C LEU A 30 26.17 13.27 0.32
N ARG A 31 26.97 12.72 -0.61
CA ARG A 31 26.49 12.21 -1.89
C ARG A 31 25.69 10.93 -1.71
N TYR A 32 26.14 10.01 -0.85
CA TYR A 32 25.38 8.81 -0.46
C TYR A 32 24.10 9.16 0.29
N MET A 33 24.10 10.19 1.12
CA MET A 33 22.87 10.69 1.77
C MET A 33 21.92 11.32 0.75
N ALA A 34 22.41 12.07 -0.24
CA ALA A 34 21.60 12.61 -1.33
C ALA A 34 21.07 11.50 -2.27
N TYR A 35 21.89 10.50 -2.61
CA TYR A 35 21.46 9.30 -3.34
C TYR A 35 20.47 8.48 -2.53
N GLY A 36 20.68 8.35 -1.22
CA GLY A 36 19.78 7.68 -0.30
C GLY A 36 18.44 8.41 -0.17
N ALA A 37 18.44 9.73 -0.13
CA ALA A 37 17.23 10.54 -0.13
C ALA A 37 16.48 10.44 -1.46
N ARG A 38 17.20 10.49 -2.60
CA ARG A 38 16.61 10.30 -3.94
C ARG A 38 16.09 8.88 -4.13
N LEU A 39 16.83 7.88 -3.66
CA LEU A 39 16.41 6.48 -3.68
C LEU A 39 15.22 6.28 -2.76
N ARG A 40 15.18 6.88 -1.57
CA ARG A 40 14.03 6.84 -0.68
C ARG A 40 12.80 7.52 -1.28
N THR A 41 12.96 8.65 -1.95
CA THR A 41 11.88 9.35 -2.66
C THR A 41 11.41 8.56 -3.87
N ALA A 42 12.34 8.00 -4.66
CA ALA A 42 12.05 7.11 -5.76
C ALA A 42 11.33 5.87 -5.25
N LEU A 43 11.81 5.21 -4.20
CA LEU A 43 11.17 4.05 -3.57
C LEU A 43 9.79 4.41 -3.03
N ARG A 44 9.60 5.55 -2.35
CA ARG A 44 8.28 6.01 -1.87
C ARG A 44 7.30 6.36 -2.98
N ALA A 45 7.79 6.84 -4.12
CA ALA A 45 6.95 7.04 -5.30
C ALA A 45 6.68 5.69 -5.98
N SER A 46 7.70 4.84 -6.08
CA SER A 46 7.68 3.51 -6.71
C SER A 46 6.80 2.53 -5.97
N THR A 47 6.65 2.63 -4.65
CA THR A 47 5.79 1.76 -3.87
C THR A 47 4.32 1.81 -4.33
N ARG A 48 3.84 2.98 -4.76
CA ARG A 48 2.52 3.10 -5.41
C ARG A 48 2.52 2.48 -6.81
N TYR A 49 3.59 2.67 -7.60
CA TYR A 49 3.70 2.12 -8.96
C TYR A 49 3.90 0.61 -9.02
N ILE A 50 4.53 0.00 -8.02
CA ILE A 50 4.73 -1.45 -7.93
C ILE A 50 3.38 -2.16 -7.75
N ALA A 51 2.46 -1.61 -6.97
CA ALA A 51 1.10 -2.14 -6.86
C ALA A 51 0.36 -2.12 -8.22
N TYR A 52 0.53 -1.05 -9.00
CA TYR A 52 -0.01 -0.93 -10.35
C TYR A 52 0.65 -1.87 -11.38
N THR A 53 1.72 -2.58 -11.03
CA THR A 53 2.34 -3.55 -11.95
C THR A 53 1.38 -4.70 -12.27
N SER A 54 0.60 -5.15 -11.29
CA SER A 54 -0.47 -6.14 -11.50
C SER A 54 -1.59 -5.61 -12.40
N ASP A 55 -2.00 -4.37 -12.18
CA ASP A 55 -3.03 -3.66 -12.96
C ASP A 55 -2.62 -3.50 -14.43
N VAL A 56 -1.37 -3.11 -14.68
CA VAL A 56 -0.79 -3.08 -16.02
C VAL A 56 -0.77 -4.49 -16.61
N GLY A 57 -0.35 -5.51 -15.85
CA GLY A 57 -0.39 -6.91 -16.29
C GLY A 57 -1.79 -7.34 -16.75
N GLU A 58 -2.84 -6.98 -16.01
CA GLU A 58 -4.23 -7.26 -16.38
C GLU A 58 -4.65 -6.57 -17.68
N ALA A 59 -4.25 -5.31 -17.89
CA ALA A 59 -4.51 -4.59 -19.13
C ALA A 59 -3.90 -5.29 -20.35
N PHE A 60 -2.69 -5.85 -20.21
CA PHE A 60 -1.96 -6.49 -21.29
C PHE A 60 -2.33 -7.96 -21.57
N ARG A 61 -3.23 -8.57 -20.79
CA ARG A 61 -3.70 -9.97 -21.01
C ARG A 61 -4.01 -10.37 -22.47
N PRO A 62 -4.58 -9.50 -23.32
CA PRO A 62 -4.87 -9.86 -24.72
C PRO A 62 -3.62 -10.08 -25.58
N VAL A 63 -2.47 -9.54 -25.17
CA VAL A 63 -1.25 -9.44 -26.00
C VAL A 63 -0.01 -10.10 -25.39
N VAL A 64 -0.01 -10.41 -24.08
CA VAL A 64 1.12 -11.08 -23.41
C VAL A 64 0.77 -12.50 -22.96
N HIS A 65 1.79 -13.33 -22.73
CA HIS A 65 1.61 -14.67 -22.18
C HIS A 65 1.07 -14.59 -20.73
N PRO A 66 0.15 -15.47 -20.30
CA PRO A 66 -0.42 -15.44 -18.95
C PRO A 66 0.61 -15.44 -17.81
N SER A 67 1.75 -16.09 -18.00
CA SER A 67 2.85 -16.10 -17.01
C SER A 67 3.40 -14.71 -16.69
N ILE A 68 3.37 -13.78 -17.64
CA ILE A 68 3.81 -12.39 -17.40
C ILE A 68 2.85 -11.70 -16.44
N VAL A 69 1.55 -11.93 -16.62
CA VAL A 69 0.52 -11.42 -15.71
C VAL A 69 0.68 -12.03 -14.32
N THR A 70 0.90 -13.35 -14.24
CA THR A 70 1.18 -14.03 -12.97
C THR A 70 2.46 -13.49 -12.30
N ALA A 71 3.52 -13.22 -13.06
CA ALA A 71 4.74 -12.62 -12.54
C ALA A 71 4.50 -11.20 -12.00
N ALA A 72 3.69 -10.39 -12.68
CA ALA A 72 3.28 -9.06 -12.23
C ALA A 72 2.51 -9.12 -10.90
N TYR A 73 1.62 -10.12 -10.73
CA TYR A 73 1.01 -10.41 -9.42
C TYR A 73 2.05 -10.81 -8.38
N GLY A 74 3.01 -11.68 -8.73
CA GLY A 74 4.07 -12.12 -7.82
C GLY A 74 4.88 -10.95 -7.25
N ILE A 75 5.26 -9.98 -8.08
CA ILE A 75 5.94 -8.75 -7.65
C ILE A 75 5.09 -7.98 -6.63
N SER A 76 3.79 -7.86 -6.91
CA SER A 76 2.85 -7.13 -6.07
C SER A 76 2.61 -7.84 -4.72
N TRP A 77 2.53 -9.17 -4.72
CA TRP A 77 2.43 -9.99 -3.50
C TRP A 77 3.68 -9.90 -2.62
N VAL A 78 4.87 -9.88 -3.22
CA VAL A 78 6.13 -9.67 -2.48
C VAL A 78 6.13 -8.30 -1.82
N TYR A 79 5.70 -7.26 -2.53
CA TYR A 79 5.58 -5.91 -1.97
C TYR A 79 4.59 -5.87 -0.79
N LEU A 80 3.40 -6.43 -0.97
CA LEU A 80 2.36 -6.50 0.07
C LEU A 80 2.84 -7.26 1.31
N ALA A 81 3.50 -8.41 1.14
CA ALA A 81 4.08 -9.18 2.23
C ALA A 81 5.15 -8.37 2.97
N GLY A 82 5.95 -7.60 2.23
CA GLY A 82 6.91 -6.65 2.80
C GLY A 82 6.25 -5.55 3.64
N ASP A 83 5.19 -4.90 3.16
CA ASP A 83 4.47 -3.87 3.92
C ASP A 83 3.86 -4.42 5.22
N VAL A 84 3.16 -5.57 5.11
CA VAL A 84 2.56 -6.23 6.27
C VAL A 84 3.63 -6.64 7.28
N GLY A 85 4.73 -7.22 6.83
CA GLY A 85 5.84 -7.63 7.68
C GLY A 85 6.51 -6.45 8.37
N TYR A 86 6.76 -5.35 7.65
CA TYR A 86 7.34 -4.13 8.21
C TYR A 86 6.44 -3.50 9.28
N GLU A 87 5.13 -3.56 9.10
CA GLU A 87 4.16 -3.00 10.04
C GLU A 87 3.96 -3.87 11.26
N ALA A 88 3.97 -5.19 11.10
CA ALA A 88 4.04 -6.13 12.21
C ALA A 88 5.33 -5.92 13.04
N TYR A 89 6.47 -5.70 12.37
CA TYR A 89 7.74 -5.39 13.04
C TYR A 89 7.69 -4.06 13.80
N LYS A 90 7.12 -3.01 13.21
CA LYS A 90 6.91 -1.73 13.92
C LYS A 90 5.97 -1.88 15.11
N ALA A 91 4.90 -2.68 14.97
CA ALA A 91 3.98 -2.96 16.06
C ALA A 91 4.68 -3.68 17.22
N HIS A 92 5.57 -4.63 16.93
CA HIS A 92 6.42 -5.28 17.94
C HIS A 92 7.32 -4.26 18.65
N ARG A 93 8.05 -3.41 17.91
CA ARG A 93 8.95 -2.41 18.50
C ARG A 93 8.28 -1.31 19.31
N ARG A 94 7.04 -0.94 18.98
CA ARG A 94 6.27 0.06 19.73
C ARG A 94 5.82 -0.45 21.10
N GLY A 95 5.85 -1.77 21.33
CA GLY A 95 5.27 -2.40 22.50
C GLY A 95 3.73 -2.38 22.47
N PRO A 96 3.09 -3.08 23.41
CA PRO A 96 1.64 -3.08 23.55
C PRO A 96 1.17 -1.77 24.19
N SER A 97 0.01 -1.27 23.75
CA SER A 97 -0.71 -0.24 24.51
C SER A 97 -1.20 -0.81 25.86
N PRO A 98 -1.54 0.04 26.85
CA PRO A 98 -2.07 -0.44 28.14
C PRO A 98 -3.30 -1.35 28.00
N LEU A 99 -4.15 -1.09 26.99
CA LEU A 99 -5.31 -1.93 26.67
C LEU A 99 -4.90 -3.23 25.98
N GLU A 100 -3.93 -3.19 25.06
CA GLU A 100 -3.47 -4.38 24.37
C GLU A 100 -2.77 -5.36 25.31
N ALA A 101 -1.97 -4.86 26.25
CA ALA A 101 -1.28 -5.67 27.26
C ALA A 101 -2.25 -6.37 28.22
N ALA A 102 -3.43 -5.79 28.44
CA ALA A 102 -4.44 -6.33 29.35
C ALA A 102 -5.27 -7.47 28.73
N HIS A 103 -5.35 -7.57 27.40
CA HIS A 103 -6.26 -8.50 26.71
C HIS A 103 -5.59 -9.48 25.76
N PHE A 104 -4.35 -9.22 25.34
CA PHE A 104 -3.68 -10.04 24.32
C PHE A 104 -2.25 -10.38 24.71
N SER A 105 -1.84 -11.63 24.44
CA SER A 105 -0.43 -11.97 24.43
C SER A 105 0.27 -11.27 23.26
N GLU A 106 1.55 -10.94 23.43
CA GLU A 106 2.32 -10.19 22.44
C GLU A 106 2.31 -10.82 21.03
N PRO A 107 2.49 -12.15 20.86
CA PRO A 107 2.41 -12.79 19.54
C PRO A 107 1.03 -12.66 18.90
N THR A 108 -0.04 -12.80 19.70
CA THR A 108 -1.42 -12.72 19.21
C THR A 108 -1.74 -11.32 18.71
N ARG A 109 -1.31 -10.29 19.44
CA ARG A 109 -1.49 -8.90 19.06
C ARG A 109 -0.80 -8.56 17.74
N ILE A 110 0.48 -8.90 17.62
CA ILE A 110 1.28 -8.65 16.40
C ILE A 110 0.67 -9.42 15.21
N GLY A 111 0.28 -10.68 15.45
CA GLY A 111 -0.41 -11.51 14.45
C GLY A 111 -1.71 -10.87 13.98
N MET A 112 -2.54 -10.36 14.88
CA MET A 112 -3.79 -9.69 14.53
C MET A 112 -3.57 -8.41 13.73
N VAL A 113 -2.56 -7.61 14.05
CA VAL A 113 -2.18 -6.41 13.27
C VAL A 113 -1.76 -6.82 11.86
N GLY A 114 -0.89 -7.83 11.75
CA GLY A 114 -0.42 -8.35 10.46
C GLY A 114 -1.57 -8.91 9.61
N VAL A 115 -2.42 -9.76 10.18
CA VAL A 115 -3.56 -10.39 9.48
C VAL A 115 -4.57 -9.35 9.03
N LYS A 116 -4.98 -8.43 9.91
CA LYS A 116 -5.90 -7.35 9.54
C LYS A 116 -5.33 -6.56 8.37
N ARG A 117 -4.08 -6.11 8.50
CA ARG A 117 -3.45 -5.32 7.43
C ARG A 117 -3.31 -6.11 6.14
N ALA A 118 -2.94 -7.38 6.20
CA ALA A 118 -2.86 -8.25 5.04
C ALA A 118 -4.20 -8.33 4.32
N ILE A 119 -5.29 -8.63 5.04
CA ILE A 119 -6.63 -8.75 4.44
C ILE A 119 -7.06 -7.42 3.81
N PHE A 120 -6.97 -6.32 4.55
CA PHE A 120 -7.37 -5.00 4.05
C PHE A 120 -6.56 -4.58 2.84
N GLN A 121 -5.24 -4.66 2.91
CA GLN A 121 -4.36 -4.27 1.81
C GLN A 121 -4.50 -5.20 0.61
N SER A 122 -4.72 -6.51 0.81
CA SER A 122 -4.99 -7.44 -0.31
C SER A 122 -6.26 -7.06 -1.06
N ILE A 123 -7.34 -6.75 -0.33
CA ILE A 123 -8.64 -6.47 -0.95
C ILE A 123 -8.62 -5.08 -1.61
N ALA A 124 -8.21 -4.06 -0.86
CA ALA A 124 -8.24 -2.67 -1.30
C ALA A 124 -7.24 -2.42 -2.44
N SER A 125 -6.01 -2.91 -2.29
CA SER A 125 -4.91 -2.51 -3.17
C SER A 125 -4.65 -3.50 -4.32
N MET A 126 -5.25 -4.69 -4.29
CA MET A 126 -4.99 -5.72 -5.31
C MET A 126 -6.27 -6.32 -5.90
N ALA A 127 -7.21 -6.78 -5.08
CA ALA A 127 -8.35 -7.52 -5.60
C ALA A 127 -9.33 -6.64 -6.40
N LEU A 128 -9.73 -5.49 -5.84
CA LEU A 128 -10.72 -4.61 -6.47
C LEU A 128 -10.22 -3.95 -7.77
N PRO A 129 -9.01 -3.35 -7.81
CA PRO A 129 -8.47 -2.76 -9.03
C PRO A 129 -8.27 -3.80 -10.14
N ALA A 130 -7.64 -4.92 -9.81
CA ALA A 130 -7.33 -5.96 -10.78
C ALA A 130 -8.60 -6.61 -11.36
N PHE A 131 -9.62 -6.88 -10.54
CA PHE A 131 -10.90 -7.42 -11.01
C PHE A 131 -11.61 -6.44 -11.96
N THR A 132 -11.53 -5.15 -11.68
CA THR A 132 -12.12 -4.09 -12.51
C THR A 132 -11.48 -4.04 -13.88
N ILE A 133 -10.14 -4.00 -13.94
CA ILE A 133 -9.40 -4.00 -15.20
C ILE A 133 -9.64 -5.31 -15.95
N HIS A 134 -9.56 -6.45 -15.28
CA HIS A 134 -9.82 -7.75 -15.87
C HIS A 134 -11.19 -7.80 -16.57
N THR A 135 -12.22 -7.34 -15.86
CA THR A 135 -13.60 -7.34 -16.35
C THR A 135 -13.76 -6.39 -17.54
N ALA A 136 -13.19 -5.18 -17.46
CA ALA A 136 -13.23 -4.22 -18.54
C ALA A 136 -12.51 -4.72 -19.81
N VAL A 137 -11.29 -5.26 -19.67
CA VAL A 137 -10.52 -5.85 -20.78
C VAL A 137 -11.28 -7.03 -21.39
N LYS A 138 -11.91 -7.87 -20.56
CA LYS A 138 -12.73 -9.01 -21.03
C LYS A 138 -13.95 -8.54 -21.82
N GLN A 139 -14.64 -7.50 -21.35
CA GLN A 139 -15.77 -6.91 -22.08
C GLN A 139 -15.32 -6.23 -23.37
N ALA A 140 -14.23 -5.48 -23.33
CA ALA A 140 -13.63 -4.86 -24.51
C ALA A 140 -13.24 -5.92 -25.54
N ARG A 141 -12.63 -7.03 -25.14
CA ARG A 141 -12.30 -8.13 -26.06
C ARG A 141 -13.52 -8.66 -26.81
N LYS A 142 -14.68 -8.73 -26.15
CA LYS A 142 -15.95 -9.11 -26.80
C LYS A 142 -16.42 -8.03 -27.78
N ALA A 143 -16.38 -6.76 -27.38
CA ALA A 143 -16.78 -5.63 -28.22
C ALA A 143 -15.91 -5.49 -29.48
N PHE A 144 -14.59 -5.70 -29.36
CA PHE A 144 -13.63 -5.60 -30.46
C PHE A 144 -13.54 -6.87 -31.35
N ALA A 145 -14.29 -7.94 -31.05
CA ALA A 145 -14.16 -9.22 -31.72
C ALA A 145 -14.41 -9.17 -33.25
N ASN A 146 -15.31 -8.29 -33.68
CA ASN A 146 -15.74 -8.16 -35.08
C ASN A 146 -15.07 -7.00 -35.84
N VAL A 147 -14.08 -6.34 -35.24
CA VAL A 147 -13.36 -5.25 -35.90
C VAL A 147 -12.45 -5.80 -37.01
N LYS A 148 -12.62 -5.29 -38.24
CA LYS A 148 -11.85 -5.71 -39.42
C LYS A 148 -10.37 -5.35 -39.32
N ASN A 149 -10.03 -4.26 -38.63
CA ASN A 149 -8.64 -3.85 -38.43
C ASN A 149 -7.97 -4.69 -37.33
N THR A 150 -7.03 -5.54 -37.72
CA THR A 150 -6.29 -6.44 -36.83
C THR A 150 -5.58 -5.69 -35.70
N ARG A 151 -5.01 -4.50 -35.95
CA ARG A 151 -4.30 -3.74 -34.91
C ARG A 151 -5.27 -3.29 -33.82
N VAL A 152 -6.43 -2.78 -34.21
CA VAL A 152 -7.48 -2.33 -33.27
C VAL A 152 -8.10 -3.52 -32.54
N LYS A 153 -8.30 -4.65 -33.21
CA LYS A 153 -8.82 -5.88 -32.59
C LYS A 153 -7.87 -6.44 -31.53
N THR A 154 -6.55 -6.39 -31.77
CA THR A 154 -5.54 -6.91 -30.85
C THR A 154 -5.24 -5.95 -29.71
N TRP A 155 -5.07 -4.65 -29.99
CA TRP A 155 -4.63 -3.66 -29.00
C TRP A 155 -5.77 -2.88 -28.35
N GLY A 156 -6.95 -2.83 -28.95
CA GLY A 156 -8.12 -2.10 -28.44
C GLY A 156 -8.48 -2.48 -27.00
N PRO A 157 -8.62 -3.78 -26.67
CA PRO A 157 -8.91 -4.20 -25.30
C PRO A 157 -7.82 -3.80 -24.29
N THR A 158 -6.54 -3.82 -24.70
CA THR A 158 -5.41 -3.39 -23.86
C THR A 158 -5.46 -1.90 -23.58
N PHE A 159 -5.70 -1.08 -24.60
CA PHE A 159 -5.86 0.37 -24.43
C PHE A 159 -7.05 0.72 -23.53
N THR A 160 -8.15 -0.03 -23.62
CA THR A 160 -9.28 0.12 -22.69
C THR A 160 -8.87 -0.15 -21.25
N GLY A 161 -8.12 -1.22 -20.99
CA GLY A 161 -7.62 -1.53 -19.64
C GLY A 161 -6.67 -0.45 -19.11
N LEU A 162 -5.72 0.02 -19.93
CA LEU A 162 -4.78 1.07 -19.53
C LEU A 162 -5.46 2.42 -19.27
N ALA A 163 -6.50 2.77 -20.03
CA ALA A 163 -7.26 3.99 -19.83
C ALA A 163 -8.02 4.01 -18.48
N ILE A 164 -8.29 2.85 -17.89
CA ILE A 164 -8.97 2.74 -16.59
C ILE A 164 -7.99 3.01 -15.44
N VAL A 165 -6.71 2.66 -15.58
CA VAL A 165 -5.72 2.77 -14.50
C VAL A 165 -5.67 4.15 -13.82
N PRO A 166 -5.64 5.29 -14.55
CA PRO A 166 -5.66 6.63 -13.94
C PRO A 166 -6.97 6.99 -13.24
N VAL A 167 -8.06 6.29 -13.56
CA VAL A 167 -9.41 6.53 -13.03
C VAL A 167 -9.68 5.69 -11.77
N LEU A 168 -8.93 4.60 -11.57
CA LEU A 168 -9.10 3.71 -10.41
C LEU A 168 -9.02 4.41 -9.05
N PRO A 169 -8.10 5.36 -8.80
CA PRO A 169 -8.08 6.11 -7.55
C PRO A 169 -9.41 6.83 -7.30
N TYR A 170 -10.00 7.47 -8.31
CA TYR A 170 -11.30 8.13 -8.16
C TYR A 170 -12.47 7.18 -7.92
N LEU A 171 -12.39 5.95 -8.44
CA LEU A 171 -13.43 4.93 -8.25
C LEU A 171 -13.34 4.26 -6.88
N PHE A 172 -12.14 4.05 -6.37
CA PHE A 172 -11.90 3.22 -5.19
C PHE A 172 -11.39 3.97 -3.96
N ASP A 173 -10.74 5.14 -4.09
CA ASP A 173 -10.15 5.84 -2.94
C ASP A 173 -11.21 6.15 -1.88
N HIS A 174 -12.36 6.73 -2.26
CA HIS A 174 -13.39 7.11 -1.29
C HIS A 174 -14.15 5.92 -0.66
N PRO A 175 -14.61 4.90 -1.42
CA PRO A 175 -15.19 3.71 -0.81
C PRO A 175 -14.19 2.93 0.06
N VAL A 176 -12.93 2.84 -0.37
CA VAL A 176 -11.88 2.16 0.38
C VAL A 176 -11.57 2.92 1.67
N GLU A 177 -11.49 4.25 1.61
CA GLU A 177 -11.31 5.10 2.80
C GLU A 177 -12.44 4.85 3.80
N GLN A 178 -13.71 4.93 3.37
CA GLN A 178 -14.85 4.67 4.24
C GLN A 178 -14.88 3.26 4.83
N VAL A 179 -14.50 2.24 4.05
CA VAL A 179 -14.43 0.85 4.53
C VAL A 179 -13.27 0.69 5.51
N THR A 180 -12.14 1.34 5.23
CA THR A 180 -10.95 1.32 6.09
C THR A 180 -11.26 2.00 7.41
N ASP A 181 -11.85 3.19 7.38
CA ASP A 181 -12.22 3.95 8.57
C ASP A 181 -13.26 3.20 9.40
N LYS A 182 -14.35 2.72 8.79
CA LYS A 182 -15.35 1.91 9.50
C LYS A 182 -14.75 0.63 10.09
N ALA A 183 -13.79 0.02 9.40
CA ALA A 183 -13.10 -1.15 9.93
C ALA A 183 -12.21 -0.79 11.12
N PHE A 184 -11.47 0.32 11.07
CA PHE A 184 -10.68 0.83 12.18
C PHE A 184 -11.57 1.20 13.37
N GLU A 185 -12.64 1.94 13.14
CA GLU A 185 -13.63 2.31 14.16
C GLU A 185 -14.30 1.07 14.77
N TRP A 186 -14.68 0.08 13.97
CA TRP A 186 -15.23 -1.18 14.48
C TRP A 186 -14.22 -1.95 15.32
N ILE A 187 -12.95 -1.97 14.89
CA ILE A 187 -11.86 -2.58 15.66
C ILE A 187 -11.67 -1.86 16.99
N GLU A 188 -11.61 -0.52 16.99
CA GLU A 188 -11.47 0.29 18.19
C GLU A 188 -12.66 0.09 19.13
N LYS A 189 -13.88 0.13 18.61
CA LYS A 189 -15.10 -0.07 19.37
C LYS A 189 -15.18 -1.46 20.02
N GLN A 190 -14.81 -2.52 19.29
CA GLN A 190 -14.76 -3.87 19.86
C GLN A 190 -13.70 -4.02 20.96
N VAL A 191 -12.60 -3.28 20.86
CA VAL A 191 -11.61 -3.21 21.95
C VAL A 191 -12.21 -2.47 23.16
N MET A 192 -12.89 -1.34 22.96
CA MET A 192 -13.51 -0.53 24.03
C MET A 192 -14.71 -1.20 24.72
N GLU A 193 -15.56 -1.91 23.99
CA GLU A 193 -16.74 -2.60 24.56
C GLU A 193 -16.32 -3.76 25.48
N ARG A 194 -15.24 -4.46 25.15
CA ARG A 194 -14.67 -5.51 25.99
C ARG A 194 -14.08 -4.96 27.30
N ASP A 195 -13.53 -3.74 27.29
CA ASP A 195 -13.10 -3.05 28.51
C ASP A 195 -14.26 -2.66 29.41
N SER A 196 -15.34 -2.15 28.82
CA SER A 196 -16.55 -1.71 29.53
C SER A 196 -17.26 -2.87 30.25
N SER A 197 -17.39 -4.02 29.57
CA SER A 197 -18.08 -5.20 30.12
C SER A 197 -17.31 -5.79 31.31
N LYS A 198 -15.98 -5.82 31.26
CA LYS A 198 -15.13 -6.33 32.36
C LYS A 198 -15.16 -5.46 33.61
N LYS A 199 -15.41 -4.15 33.45
CA LYS A 199 -15.51 -3.18 34.56
C LYS A 199 -16.86 -3.21 35.29
N THR A 200 -17.87 -3.84 34.68
CA THR A 200 -19.24 -3.94 35.22
C THR A 200 -19.47 -5.26 35.97
N GLU A 201 -18.59 -6.25 35.79
CA GLU A 201 -18.62 -7.56 36.46
C GLU A 201 -17.69 -7.65 37.70
N LEU A 202 -17.02 -6.54 38.07
CA LEU A 202 -16.22 -6.37 39.31
C LEU A 202 -16.95 -5.41 40.26
#